data_AF-A0A084XZZ7-F1
#
_entry.id   AF-A0A084XZZ7-F1
#
_cell.length_a   1.000
_cell.length_b   1.000
_cell.length_c   1.000
_cell.angle_alpha   90.00
_cell.angle_beta   90.00
_cell.angle_gamma   90.00
#
_symmetry.space_group_name_H-M   'P 1'
#
loop_
_entity.id
_entity.type
_entity.pdbx_description
1 polymer ?
#
loop_
_entity_poly.entity_id
_entity_poly.type
_entity_poly.pdbx_seq_one_letter_code
_entity_poly.pdbx_strand_id
1 'polypeptide(L)'
;MVNVVAYVPLGFLVALALRRLPGGRWTATLVALLLGSLLSLAMEFLQNWLPARVSSNLDLVCNTVGTAIGAVIAFSRGRQIFRRIGEIQQTLLAPLEHLELGLVLLGTWLLTQLSPETLLFTTGDLRSVLELTPAVPYAAHSFFILEAGVIALNTIVIGLFARTLLADQAAPHLALLLFFVLALAIRTFAAAVLVAPQEAFAWLTPGAELGLLIGGVLLSLLLLLPAPIRIALAGVALMAGSALVNLTPANPYSEAALATWRQGHFLNFNGLTRWVASFWPFVALPYLTLVGRHL
;
A
#
# COMPACT_ATOMS: atom_id res chain seq x y z
N MET A 1 16.59 -5.51 16.12
CA MET A 1 15.16 -5.80 16.38
C MET A 1 14.30 -5.70 15.12
N VAL A 2 14.33 -4.58 14.37
CA VAL A 2 13.57 -4.40 13.11
C VAL A 2 13.82 -5.54 12.10
N ASN A 3 15.09 -5.92 11.94
CA ASN A 3 15.54 -7.00 11.07
C ASN A 3 14.93 -8.38 11.39
N VAL A 4 14.70 -8.69 12.65
CA VAL A 4 14.04 -9.94 13.04
C VAL A 4 12.60 -9.98 12.50
N VAL A 5 11.83 -8.90 12.73
CA VAL A 5 10.42 -8.81 12.33
C VAL A 5 10.28 -8.87 10.80
N ALA A 6 11.20 -8.23 10.07
CA ALA A 6 11.19 -8.22 8.61
C ALA A 6 11.43 -9.62 8.00
N TYR A 7 12.24 -10.46 8.64
CA TYR A 7 12.61 -11.78 8.11
C TYR A 7 11.70 -12.93 8.58
N VAL A 8 10.83 -12.71 9.59
CA VAL A 8 9.82 -13.71 10.01
C VAL A 8 8.87 -14.11 8.87
N PRO A 9 8.25 -13.18 8.11
CA PRO A 9 7.40 -13.54 6.98
C PRO A 9 8.15 -14.32 5.90
N LEU A 10 9.40 -13.96 5.63
CA LEU A 10 10.24 -14.65 4.64
C LEU A 10 10.44 -16.12 5.02
N GLY A 11 10.90 -16.38 6.25
CA GLY A 11 11.12 -17.74 6.75
C GLY A 11 9.83 -18.58 6.75
N PHE A 12 8.70 -17.96 7.09
CA PHE A 12 7.39 -18.60 7.06
C PHE A 12 6.98 -19.00 5.64
N LEU A 13 7.05 -18.07 4.68
CA LEU A 13 6.61 -18.29 3.30
C LEU A 13 7.50 -19.31 2.57
N VAL A 14 8.82 -19.19 2.69
CA VAL A 14 9.78 -20.13 2.07
C VAL A 14 9.58 -21.54 2.63
N ALA A 15 9.45 -21.67 3.95
CA ALA A 15 9.20 -22.97 4.59
C ALA A 15 7.86 -23.58 4.14
N LEU A 16 6.84 -22.78 3.81
CA LEU A 16 5.55 -23.26 3.31
C LEU A 16 5.59 -23.64 1.84
N ALA A 17 6.25 -22.84 1.00
CA ALA A 17 6.42 -23.12 -0.43
C ALA A 17 7.17 -24.44 -0.67
N LEU A 18 8.17 -24.73 0.18
CA LEU A 18 9.04 -25.90 0.04
C LEU A 18 8.53 -27.16 0.77
N ARG A 19 7.32 -27.15 1.35
CA ARG A 19 6.77 -28.31 2.10
C ARG A 19 6.60 -29.57 1.28
N ARG A 20 6.59 -29.46 -0.04
CA ARG A 20 6.45 -30.59 -0.97
C ARG A 20 7.78 -31.29 -1.29
N LEU A 21 8.92 -30.77 -0.79
CA LEU A 21 10.21 -31.43 -0.96
C LEU A 21 10.25 -32.81 -0.27
N PRO A 22 11.09 -33.74 -0.75
CA PRO A 22 11.40 -34.97 -0.03
C PRO A 22 11.85 -34.65 1.40
N GLY A 23 11.30 -35.34 2.40
CA GLY A 23 11.51 -35.02 3.83
C GLY A 23 10.51 -34.02 4.44
N GLY A 24 9.59 -33.50 3.64
CA GLY A 24 8.41 -32.75 4.06
C GLY A 24 8.73 -31.47 4.84
N ARG A 25 8.13 -31.32 6.02
CA ARG A 25 8.24 -30.10 6.84
C ARG A 25 9.65 -29.84 7.40
N TRP A 26 10.43 -30.89 7.65
CA TRP A 26 11.76 -30.78 8.23
C TRP A 26 12.76 -30.23 7.22
N THR A 27 12.79 -30.82 6.02
CA THR A 27 13.65 -30.35 4.93
C THR A 27 13.26 -28.94 4.50
N ALA A 28 11.97 -28.63 4.40
CA ALA A 28 11.50 -27.28 4.09
C ALA A 28 11.97 -26.23 5.13
N THR A 29 11.99 -26.58 6.42
CA THR A 29 12.45 -25.67 7.49
C THR A 29 13.96 -25.44 7.40
N LEU A 30 14.74 -26.51 7.19
CA LEU A 30 16.19 -26.43 7.06
C LEU A 30 16.60 -25.64 5.81
N VAL A 31 15.93 -25.86 4.68
CA VAL A 31 16.19 -25.11 3.45
C VAL A 31 15.78 -23.65 3.61
N ALA A 32 14.66 -23.35 4.28
CA ALA A 32 14.26 -21.96 4.55
C ALA A 32 15.30 -21.22 5.42
N LEU A 33 15.81 -21.87 6.47
CA LEU A 33 16.90 -21.35 7.30
C LEU A 33 18.16 -21.08 6.47
N LEU A 34 18.58 -22.05 5.67
CA LEU A 34 19.76 -21.94 4.82
C LEU A 34 19.61 -20.79 3.81
N LEU A 35 18.47 -20.71 3.11
CA LEU A 35 18.19 -19.63 2.16
C LEU A 35 18.12 -18.25 2.83
N GLY A 36 17.44 -18.11 3.98
CA GLY A 36 17.36 -16.84 4.69
C GLY A 36 18.71 -16.38 5.24
N SER A 37 19.52 -17.31 5.75
CA SER A 37 20.88 -17.02 6.21
C SER A 37 21.82 -16.63 5.05
N LEU A 38 21.75 -17.32 3.91
CA LEU A 38 22.47 -16.99 2.69
C LEU A 38 22.06 -15.62 2.14
N LEU A 39 20.76 -15.33 2.10
CA LEU A 39 20.26 -14.02 1.69
C LEU A 39 20.78 -12.92 2.60
N SER A 40 20.77 -13.15 3.91
CA SER A 40 21.33 -12.19 4.86
C SER A 40 22.83 -12.00 4.67
N LEU A 41 23.59 -13.07 4.42
CA LEU A 41 25.03 -13.00 4.15
C LEU A 41 25.31 -12.25 2.84
N ALA A 42 24.53 -12.50 1.79
CA ALA A 42 24.63 -11.80 0.52
C ALA A 42 24.33 -10.30 0.67
N MET A 43 23.29 -9.95 1.45
CA MET A 43 22.98 -8.55 1.77
C MET A 43 24.12 -7.88 2.54
N GLU A 44 24.69 -8.55 3.54
CA GLU A 44 25.84 -8.06 4.30
C GLU A 44 27.07 -7.84 3.41
N PHE A 45 27.34 -8.80 2.52
CA PHE A 45 28.44 -8.75 1.57
C PHE A 45 28.28 -7.59 0.59
N LEU A 46 27.08 -7.37 0.04
CA LEU A 46 26.77 -6.25 -0.84
C LEU A 46 26.88 -4.91 -0.11
N GLN A 47 26.51 -4.84 1.17
CA GLN A 47 26.63 -3.63 1.98
C GLN A 47 28.08 -3.22 2.25
N ASN A 48 29.05 -4.14 2.21
CA ASN A 48 30.48 -3.78 2.27
C ASN A 48 30.94 -2.90 1.10
N TRP A 49 30.21 -2.90 -0.01
CA TRP A 49 30.51 -2.06 -1.18
C TRP A 49 29.82 -0.69 -1.13
N LEU A 50 29.03 -0.40 -0.09
CA LEU A 50 28.40 0.89 0.12
C LEU A 50 29.30 1.78 1.01
N PRO A 51 29.77 2.94 0.52
CA PRO A 51 30.73 3.79 1.22
C PRO A 51 30.29 4.29 2.61
N ALA A 52 29.00 4.19 2.93
CA ALA A 52 28.37 4.79 4.11
C ALA A 52 27.80 3.77 5.12
N ARG A 53 28.03 2.46 4.96
CA ARG A 53 27.54 1.44 5.91
C ARG A 53 28.66 0.55 6.44
N VAL A 54 28.64 0.34 7.75
CA VAL A 54 29.45 -0.67 8.45
C VAL A 54 28.62 -1.93 8.53
N SER A 55 29.16 -3.03 7.99
CA SER A 55 28.56 -4.35 8.14
C SER A 55 28.55 -4.76 9.63
N SER A 56 27.45 -5.34 10.08
CA SER A 56 27.22 -5.78 11.45
C SER A 56 26.80 -7.24 11.50
N ASN A 57 27.57 -8.06 12.21
CA ASN A 57 27.22 -9.45 12.51
C ASN A 57 25.86 -9.57 13.24
N LEU A 58 25.39 -8.50 13.90
CA LEU A 58 24.08 -8.46 14.53
C LEU A 58 22.94 -8.52 13.51
N ASP A 59 23.11 -7.96 12.31
CA ASP A 59 22.09 -8.00 11.27
C ASP A 59 21.96 -9.39 10.67
N LEU A 60 23.10 -10.05 10.44
CA LEU A 60 23.15 -11.46 10.04
C LEU A 60 22.42 -12.37 11.04
N VAL A 61 22.73 -12.22 12.33
CA VAL A 61 22.09 -13.01 13.40
C VAL A 61 20.60 -12.68 13.49
N CYS A 62 20.22 -11.40 13.48
CA CYS A 62 18.81 -11.00 13.56
C CYS A 62 17.97 -11.55 12.40
N ASN A 63 18.46 -11.46 11.16
CA ASN A 63 17.77 -11.95 9.98
C ASN A 63 17.63 -13.48 9.99
N THR A 64 18.68 -14.18 10.43
CA THR A 64 18.67 -15.64 10.57
C THR A 64 17.69 -16.09 11.65
N VAL A 65 17.67 -15.42 12.81
CA VAL A 65 16.70 -15.67 13.89
C VAL A 65 15.27 -15.38 13.43
N GLY A 66 15.04 -14.28 12.73
CA GLY A 66 13.73 -13.96 12.16
C GLY A 66 13.26 -15.06 11.20
N THR A 67 14.12 -15.47 10.28
CA THR A 67 13.86 -16.58 9.36
C THR A 67 13.54 -17.87 10.12
N ALA A 68 14.29 -18.19 11.18
CA ALA A 68 14.07 -19.36 12.02
C ALA A 68 12.69 -19.36 12.67
N ILE A 69 12.32 -18.24 13.30
CA ILE A 69 11.00 -18.07 13.92
C ILE A 69 9.90 -18.27 12.90
N GLY A 70 10.01 -17.64 11.72
CA GLY A 70 9.06 -17.81 10.61
C GLY A 70 8.90 -19.27 10.18
N ALA A 71 10.03 -19.96 10.00
CA ALA A 71 10.04 -21.35 9.58
C ALA A 71 9.44 -22.29 10.64
N VAL A 72 9.68 -22.03 11.94
CA VAL A 72 9.06 -22.78 13.05
C VAL A 72 7.55 -22.56 13.11
N ILE A 73 7.07 -21.34 12.88
CA ILE A 73 5.63 -21.04 12.79
C ILE A 73 5.01 -21.80 11.61
N ALA A 74 5.69 -21.83 10.46
CA ALA A 74 5.26 -22.59 9.28
C ALA A 74 5.21 -24.10 9.53
N PHE A 75 6.22 -24.64 10.22
CA PHE A 75 6.32 -26.05 10.60
C PHE A 75 5.17 -26.49 11.52
N SER A 76 4.87 -25.67 12.54
CA SER A 76 3.90 -25.99 13.58
C SER A 76 2.45 -25.70 13.17
N ARG A 77 2.19 -24.50 12.64
CA ARG A 77 0.82 -23.99 12.38
C ARG A 77 0.55 -23.65 10.93
N GLY A 78 1.51 -23.78 10.02
CA GLY A 78 1.38 -23.30 8.64
C GLY A 78 0.18 -23.87 7.87
N ARG A 79 -0.21 -25.14 8.11
CA ARG A 79 -1.39 -25.74 7.42
C ARG A 79 -2.69 -25.12 7.92
N GLN A 80 -2.81 -24.90 9.23
CA GLN A 80 -3.99 -24.28 9.82
C GLN A 80 -4.11 -22.81 9.41
N ILE A 81 -2.98 -22.09 9.37
CA ILE A 81 -2.93 -20.70 8.91
C ILE A 81 -3.35 -20.61 7.44
N PHE A 82 -2.76 -21.43 6.55
CA PHE A 82 -3.15 -21.45 5.13
C PHE A 82 -4.62 -21.80 4.93
N ARG A 83 -5.17 -22.77 5.68
CA ARG A 83 -6.59 -23.11 5.61
C ARG A 83 -7.47 -21.94 6.02
N ARG A 84 -7.15 -21.27 7.15
CA ARG A 84 -7.87 -20.08 7.60
C ARG A 84 -7.79 -18.92 6.61
N ILE A 85 -6.61 -18.69 6.01
CA ILE A 85 -6.46 -17.68 4.97
C ILE A 85 -7.35 -18.02 3.77
N GLY A 86 -7.39 -19.27 3.34
CA GLY A 86 -8.30 -19.73 2.27
C GLY A 86 -9.78 -19.56 2.63
N GLU A 87 -10.18 -19.91 3.86
CA GLU A 87 -11.55 -19.71 4.37
C GLU A 87 -11.93 -18.21 4.39
N ILE A 88 -11.02 -17.34 4.86
CA ILE A 88 -11.23 -15.89 4.83
C ILE A 88 -11.30 -15.38 3.40
N GLN A 89 -10.42 -15.84 2.51
CA GLN A 89 -10.40 -15.43 1.11
C GLN A 89 -11.72 -15.80 0.41
N GLN A 90 -12.21 -17.01 0.62
CA GLN A 90 -13.48 -17.50 0.04
C GLN A 90 -14.70 -16.76 0.57
N THR A 91 -14.67 -16.30 1.83
CA THR A 91 -15.80 -15.59 2.44
C THR A 91 -15.77 -14.09 2.19
N LEU A 92 -14.58 -13.49 2.10
CA LEU A 92 -14.37 -12.06 1.95
C LEU A 92 -14.32 -11.62 0.49
N LEU A 93 -13.69 -12.40 -0.40
CA LEU A 93 -13.40 -11.97 -1.78
C LEU A 93 -14.37 -12.57 -2.79
N ALA A 94 -14.72 -11.77 -3.79
CA ALA A 94 -15.56 -12.19 -4.90
C ALA A 94 -14.82 -13.20 -5.79
N PRO A 95 -15.52 -14.20 -6.35
CA PRO A 95 -14.94 -15.20 -7.26
C PRO A 95 -14.71 -14.61 -8.66
N LEU A 96 -13.80 -13.64 -8.76
CA LEU A 96 -13.42 -12.98 -10.02
C LEU A 96 -12.29 -13.74 -10.72
N GLU A 97 -12.35 -13.85 -12.06
CA GLU A 97 -11.28 -14.48 -12.87
C GLU A 97 -9.90 -13.84 -12.65
N HIS A 98 -9.86 -12.52 -12.47
CA HIS A 98 -8.63 -11.72 -12.33
C HIS A 98 -8.52 -11.08 -10.94
N LEU A 99 -8.99 -11.77 -9.89
CA LEU A 99 -8.94 -11.28 -8.50
C LEU A 99 -7.53 -10.88 -8.06
N GLU A 100 -6.53 -11.68 -8.43
CA GLU A 100 -5.13 -11.47 -8.06
C GLU A 100 -4.61 -10.11 -8.55
N LEU A 101 -4.95 -9.70 -9.77
CA LEU A 101 -4.56 -8.39 -10.31
C LEU A 101 -5.19 -7.25 -9.50
N GLY A 102 -6.45 -7.40 -9.10
CA GLY A 102 -7.14 -6.43 -8.24
C GLY A 102 -6.48 -6.31 -6.87
N LEU A 103 -6.10 -7.42 -6.26
CA LEU A 103 -5.38 -7.43 -4.98
C LEU A 103 -3.98 -6.82 -5.10
N VAL A 104 -3.27 -7.09 -6.20
CA VAL A 104 -1.96 -6.45 -6.47
C VAL A 104 -2.13 -4.95 -6.64
N LEU A 105 -3.16 -4.49 -7.35
CA LEU A 105 -3.46 -3.07 -7.48
C LEU A 105 -3.82 -2.44 -6.13
N LEU A 106 -4.64 -3.10 -5.31
CA LEU A 106 -4.98 -2.62 -3.97
C LEU A 106 -3.74 -2.57 -3.05
N GLY A 107 -2.89 -3.59 -3.12
CA GLY A 107 -1.64 -3.67 -2.36
C GLY A 107 -0.63 -2.62 -2.79
N THR A 108 -0.46 -2.41 -4.10
CA THR A 108 0.42 -1.35 -4.63
C THR A 108 -0.09 0.04 -4.27
N TRP A 109 -1.41 0.26 -4.22
CA TRP A 109 -2.00 1.49 -3.70
C TRP A 109 -1.71 1.68 -2.20
N LEU A 110 -1.75 0.63 -1.38
CA LEU A 110 -1.35 0.75 0.03
C LEU A 110 0.13 1.12 0.18
N LEU A 111 1.00 0.65 -0.72
CA LEU A 111 2.41 1.05 -0.74
C LEU A 111 2.59 2.54 -1.06
N THR A 112 1.71 3.16 -1.85
CA THR A 112 1.82 4.60 -2.12
C THR A 112 1.55 5.44 -0.88
N GLN A 113 0.82 4.91 0.12
CA GLN A 113 0.57 5.61 1.39
C GLN A 113 1.82 5.74 2.26
N LEU A 114 2.90 5.01 1.94
CA LEU A 114 4.19 5.15 2.60
C LEU A 114 4.95 6.42 2.19
N SER A 115 4.59 7.04 1.05
CA SER A 115 5.20 8.29 0.63
C SER A 115 4.54 9.46 1.36
N PRO A 116 5.25 10.29 2.13
CA PRO A 116 4.68 11.44 2.82
C PRO A 116 4.44 12.62 1.86
N GLU A 117 5.01 12.57 0.66
CA GLU A 117 4.98 13.66 -0.33
C GLU A 117 3.60 13.80 -0.96
N THR A 118 2.90 12.69 -1.11
CA THR A 118 1.58 12.68 -1.72
C THR A 118 0.54 13.19 -0.73
N LEU A 119 -0.44 13.95 -1.24
CA LEU A 119 -1.66 14.21 -0.51
C LEU A 119 -2.33 12.88 -0.13
N LEU A 120 -3.10 12.88 0.95
CA LEU A 120 -3.72 11.65 1.46
C LEU A 120 -4.50 10.93 0.35
N PHE A 121 -4.32 9.61 0.23
CA PHE A 121 -4.98 8.75 -0.77
C PHE A 121 -4.75 9.12 -2.24
N THR A 122 -3.91 10.12 -2.51
CA THR A 122 -3.76 10.69 -3.84
C THR A 122 -2.92 9.79 -4.73
N THR A 123 -3.43 9.58 -5.95
CA THR A 123 -2.73 8.90 -7.03
C THR A 123 -2.96 9.65 -8.35
N GLY A 124 -2.13 9.41 -9.36
CA GLY A 124 -2.26 10.05 -10.66
C GLY A 124 -1.57 11.40 -10.79
N ASP A 125 -0.72 11.78 -9.83
CA ASP A 125 0.07 13.01 -9.94
C ASP A 125 1.16 12.85 -11.00
N LEU A 126 0.99 13.52 -12.14
CA LEU A 126 1.93 13.53 -13.25
C LEU A 126 2.77 14.81 -13.28
N ARG A 127 2.59 15.74 -12.34
CA ARG A 127 3.27 17.05 -12.35
C ARG A 127 4.79 16.89 -12.34
N SER A 128 5.30 15.98 -11.51
CA SER A 128 6.75 15.69 -11.45
C SER A 128 7.27 14.82 -12.60
N VAL A 129 6.39 14.13 -13.33
CA VAL A 129 6.76 13.21 -14.42
C VAL A 129 6.79 13.93 -15.76
N LEU A 130 5.83 14.83 -15.98
CA LEU A 130 5.64 15.59 -17.22
C LEU A 130 6.05 17.07 -17.08
N GLU A 131 6.67 17.44 -15.94
CA GLU A 131 7.09 18.81 -15.61
C GLU A 131 5.96 19.84 -15.78
N LEU A 132 4.74 19.45 -15.38
CA LEU A 132 3.55 20.31 -15.54
C LEU A 132 3.58 21.45 -14.52
N THR A 133 3.29 22.66 -14.99
CA THR A 133 3.04 23.80 -14.11
C THR A 133 1.61 23.73 -13.59
N PRO A 134 1.37 23.90 -12.28
CA PRO A 134 0.02 23.94 -11.75
C PRO A 134 -0.80 25.04 -12.42
N ALA A 135 -1.99 24.69 -12.91
CA ALA A 135 -2.87 25.65 -13.61
C ALA A 135 -3.44 26.71 -12.65
N VAL A 136 -3.53 26.40 -11.36
CA VAL A 136 -4.09 27.28 -10.33
C VAL A 136 -2.96 27.79 -9.42
N PRO A 137 -2.80 29.11 -9.24
CA PRO A 137 -1.81 29.66 -8.31
C PRO A 137 -2.17 29.27 -6.86
N TYR A 138 -1.17 29.08 -6.03
CA TYR A 138 -1.39 28.73 -4.63
C TYR A 138 -2.10 29.87 -3.88
N ALA A 139 -3.26 29.55 -3.31
CA ALA A 139 -3.98 30.38 -2.36
C ALA A 139 -4.56 29.46 -1.29
N ALA A 140 -4.35 29.78 0.00
CA ALA A 140 -4.67 28.88 1.11
C ALA A 140 -6.15 28.41 1.11
N HIS A 141 -7.09 29.33 0.84
CA HIS A 141 -8.51 29.00 0.79
C HIS A 141 -8.87 28.07 -0.39
N SER A 142 -8.34 28.36 -1.58
CA SER A 142 -8.55 27.52 -2.77
C SER A 142 -7.90 26.15 -2.62
N PHE A 143 -6.70 26.10 -2.01
CA PHE A 143 -5.98 24.86 -1.76
C PHE A 143 -6.75 23.93 -0.82
N PHE A 144 -7.32 24.45 0.27
CA PHE A 144 -8.16 23.68 1.19
C PHE A 144 -9.32 22.97 0.47
N ILE A 145 -10.03 23.68 -0.42
CA ILE A 145 -11.17 23.12 -1.18
C ILE A 145 -10.69 22.04 -2.16
N LEU A 146 -9.58 22.31 -2.87
CA LEU A 146 -9.00 21.36 -3.82
C LEU A 146 -8.49 20.11 -3.12
N GLU A 147 -7.78 20.25 -2.00
CA GLU A 147 -7.29 19.14 -1.17
C GLU A 147 -8.45 18.26 -0.70
N ALA A 148 -9.51 18.86 -0.16
CA ALA A 148 -10.70 18.13 0.25
C ALA A 148 -11.38 17.40 -0.93
N GLY A 149 -11.49 18.05 -2.09
CA GLY A 149 -12.07 17.46 -3.30
C GLY A 149 -11.25 16.28 -3.82
N VAL A 150 -9.92 16.42 -3.87
CA VAL A 150 -8.99 15.36 -4.27
C VAL A 150 -9.13 14.16 -3.33
N ILE A 151 -9.12 14.39 -2.02
CA ILE A 151 -9.19 13.32 -1.01
C ILE A 151 -10.56 12.64 -1.06
N ALA A 152 -11.66 13.39 -1.20
CA ALA A 152 -13.00 12.84 -1.33
C ALA A 152 -13.13 11.93 -2.57
N LEU A 153 -12.67 12.39 -3.73
CA LEU A 153 -12.69 11.62 -4.97
C LEU A 153 -11.83 10.35 -4.87
N ASN A 154 -10.59 10.46 -4.37
CA ASN A 154 -9.71 9.30 -4.24
C ASN A 154 -10.22 8.29 -3.20
N THR A 155 -10.88 8.76 -2.13
CA THR A 155 -11.56 7.90 -1.15
C THR A 155 -12.69 7.10 -1.81
N ILE A 156 -13.52 7.76 -2.64
CA ILE A 156 -14.58 7.08 -3.40
C ILE A 156 -13.99 6.06 -4.37
N VAL A 157 -12.96 6.44 -5.12
CA VAL A 157 -12.28 5.58 -6.08
C VAL A 157 -11.78 4.30 -5.42
N ILE A 158 -10.95 4.41 -4.38
CA ILE A 158 -10.34 3.24 -3.77
C ILE A 158 -11.38 2.40 -3.00
N GLY A 159 -12.40 3.05 -2.42
CA GLY A 159 -13.50 2.36 -1.74
C GLY A 159 -14.37 1.55 -2.69
N LEU A 160 -14.74 2.12 -3.84
CA LEU A 160 -15.49 1.41 -4.87
C LEU A 160 -14.64 0.33 -5.54
N PHE A 161 -13.36 0.59 -5.79
CA PHE A 161 -12.41 -0.39 -6.29
C PHE A 161 -12.27 -1.58 -5.32
N ALA A 162 -12.08 -1.33 -4.02
CA ALA A 162 -12.02 -2.40 -3.03
C ALA A 162 -13.35 -3.15 -2.94
N ARG A 163 -14.51 -2.47 -3.10
CA ARG A 163 -15.82 -3.12 -3.11
C ARG A 163 -15.98 -4.11 -4.27
N THR A 164 -15.38 -3.88 -5.44
CA THR A 164 -15.49 -4.85 -6.54
C THR A 164 -14.81 -6.18 -6.20
N LEU A 165 -13.77 -6.15 -5.35
CA LEU A 165 -13.05 -7.35 -4.91
C LEU A 165 -13.76 -8.11 -3.80
N LEU A 166 -14.74 -7.50 -3.13
CA LEU A 166 -15.46 -8.12 -2.01
C LEU A 166 -16.65 -8.97 -2.49
N ALA A 167 -16.81 -10.14 -1.86
CA ALA A 167 -17.97 -11.00 -2.07
C ALA A 167 -19.27 -10.31 -1.64
N ASP A 168 -20.40 -10.66 -2.25
CA ASP A 168 -21.69 -10.04 -1.90
C ASP A 168 -22.18 -10.39 -0.49
N GLN A 169 -21.77 -11.55 0.03
CA GLN A 169 -22.03 -11.98 1.41
C GLN A 169 -21.10 -11.33 2.44
N ALA A 170 -20.02 -10.66 2.02
CA ALA A 170 -19.16 -9.92 2.94
C ALA A 170 -19.93 -8.71 3.50
N ALA A 171 -19.54 -8.22 4.68
CA ALA A 171 -20.04 -6.95 5.20
C ALA A 171 -19.19 -5.80 4.60
N PRO A 172 -19.58 -5.18 3.46
CA PRO A 172 -18.69 -4.29 2.72
C PRO A 172 -18.30 -3.06 3.54
N HIS A 173 -19.23 -2.50 4.32
CA HIS A 173 -18.95 -1.34 5.15
C HIS A 173 -17.87 -1.63 6.21
N LEU A 174 -17.92 -2.79 6.88
CA LEU A 174 -16.92 -3.16 7.86
C LEU A 174 -15.57 -3.46 7.20
N ALA A 175 -15.57 -4.20 6.08
CA ALA A 175 -14.34 -4.51 5.36
C ALA A 175 -13.64 -3.24 4.86
N LEU A 176 -14.40 -2.29 4.30
CA LEU A 176 -13.88 -1.00 3.84
C LEU A 176 -13.42 -0.13 5.01
N LEU A 177 -14.16 -0.10 6.12
CA LEU A 177 -13.73 0.60 7.33
C LEU A 177 -12.37 0.09 7.82
N LEU A 178 -12.21 -1.23 7.95
CA LEU A 178 -10.95 -1.85 8.36
C LEU A 178 -9.82 -1.57 7.36
N PHE A 179 -10.13 -1.58 6.05
CA PHE A 179 -9.17 -1.23 5.01
C PHE A 179 -8.70 0.22 5.11
N PHE A 180 -9.61 1.18 5.28
CA PHE A 180 -9.24 2.59 5.45
C PHE A 180 -8.48 2.83 6.76
N VAL A 181 -8.88 2.20 7.86
CA VAL A 181 -8.12 2.26 9.13
C VAL A 181 -6.70 1.74 8.92
N LEU A 182 -6.52 0.64 8.20
CA LEU A 182 -5.19 0.11 7.86
C LEU A 182 -4.40 1.11 7.01
N ALA A 183 -5.01 1.71 5.99
CA ALA A 183 -4.35 2.69 5.12
C ALA A 183 -3.90 3.94 5.91
N LEU A 184 -4.75 4.46 6.80
CA LEU A 184 -4.42 5.60 7.67
C LEU A 184 -3.35 5.24 8.70
N ALA A 185 -3.38 4.02 9.24
CA ALA A 185 -2.34 3.53 10.15
C ALA A 185 -0.98 3.42 9.43
N ILE A 186 -0.97 2.91 8.19
CA ILE A 186 0.24 2.87 7.34
C ILE A 186 0.75 4.29 7.09
N ARG A 187 -0.13 5.22 6.72
CA ARG A 187 0.25 6.63 6.48
C ARG A 187 0.83 7.30 7.72
N THR A 188 0.19 7.11 8.87
CA THR A 188 0.63 7.67 10.16
C THR A 188 1.97 7.08 10.59
N PHE A 189 2.12 5.76 10.46
CA PHE A 189 3.36 5.07 10.78
C PHE A 189 4.51 5.52 9.85
N ALA A 190 4.24 5.64 8.56
CA ALA A 190 5.21 6.15 7.58
C ALA A 190 5.66 7.56 7.92
N ALA A 191 4.72 8.49 8.19
CA ALA A 191 5.06 9.84 8.60
C ALA A 191 5.91 9.88 9.89
N ALA A 192 5.54 9.09 10.90
CA ALA A 192 6.24 9.02 12.18
C ALA A 192 7.68 8.49 12.05
N VAL A 193 7.88 7.45 11.23
CA VAL A 193 9.18 6.78 11.09
C VAL A 193 10.09 7.52 10.12
N LEU A 194 9.53 8.07 9.05
CA LEU A 194 10.33 8.52 7.91
C LEU A 194 10.48 10.05 7.84
N VAL A 195 9.59 10.82 8.49
CA VAL A 195 9.74 12.28 8.64
C VAL A 195 10.18 12.60 10.07
N ALA A 196 9.27 12.48 11.03
CA ALA A 196 9.55 12.66 12.46
C ALA A 196 8.35 12.15 13.28
N PRO A 197 8.56 11.60 14.50
CA PRO A 197 7.47 11.12 15.34
C PRO A 197 6.43 12.22 15.69
N GLN A 198 6.86 13.48 15.77
CA GLN A 198 5.98 14.62 16.05
C GLN A 198 5.07 14.97 14.87
N GLU A 199 5.49 14.65 13.64
CA GLU A 199 4.76 14.93 12.39
C GLU A 199 3.87 13.74 11.96
N ALA A 200 3.67 12.74 12.84
CA ALA A 200 2.90 11.54 12.54
C ALA A 200 1.48 11.83 12.03
N PHE A 201 0.87 12.91 12.50
CA PHE A 201 -0.47 13.38 12.11
C PHE A 201 -0.44 14.63 11.22
N ALA A 202 0.71 15.05 10.70
CA ALA A 202 0.84 16.22 9.84
C ALA A 202 0.00 16.12 8.55
N TRP A 203 -0.33 14.90 8.13
CA TRP A 203 -1.20 14.62 6.98
C TRP A 203 -2.68 14.90 7.27
N LEU A 204 -3.09 15.01 8.54
CA LEU A 204 -4.47 15.28 8.96
C LEU A 204 -4.73 16.80 8.92
N THR A 205 -4.69 17.36 7.72
CA THR A 205 -5.05 18.76 7.48
C THR A 205 -6.58 18.94 7.58
N PRO A 206 -7.08 20.18 7.77
CA PRO A 206 -8.52 20.44 7.70
C PRO A 206 -9.14 19.99 6.37
N GLY A 207 -8.40 20.12 5.25
CA GLY A 207 -8.83 19.63 3.95
C GLY A 207 -8.95 18.11 3.91
N ALA A 208 -8.00 17.40 4.54
CA ALA A 208 -8.06 15.95 4.67
C ALA A 208 -9.22 15.46 5.54
N GLU A 209 -9.49 16.11 6.68
CA GLU A 209 -10.63 15.77 7.53
C GLU A 209 -11.96 15.90 6.77
N LEU A 210 -12.17 17.04 6.12
CA LEU A 210 -13.39 17.31 5.36
C LEU A 210 -13.49 16.39 4.12
N GLY A 211 -12.38 16.14 3.43
CA GLY A 211 -12.31 15.23 2.29
C GLY A 211 -12.62 13.79 2.67
N LEU A 212 -12.10 13.30 3.79
CA LEU A 212 -12.40 11.95 4.32
C LEU A 212 -13.87 11.83 4.72
N LEU A 213 -14.44 12.86 5.37
CA LEU A 213 -15.85 12.88 5.77
C LEU A 213 -16.76 12.85 4.54
N ILE A 214 -16.56 13.77 3.60
CA ILE A 214 -17.36 13.83 2.36
C ILE A 214 -17.20 12.54 1.55
N GLY A 215 -15.96 12.09 1.37
CA GLY A 215 -15.64 10.86 0.65
C GLY A 215 -16.28 9.64 1.29
N GLY A 216 -16.26 9.53 2.62
CA GLY A 216 -16.87 8.43 3.38
C GLY A 216 -18.39 8.41 3.32
N VAL A 217 -19.04 9.58 3.45
CA VAL A 217 -20.50 9.71 3.31
C VAL A 217 -20.94 9.37 1.90
N LEU A 218 -20.31 9.98 0.89
CA LEU A 218 -20.62 9.70 -0.51
C LEU A 218 -20.36 8.24 -0.87
N LEU A 219 -19.22 7.67 -0.48
CA LEU A 219 -18.93 6.26 -0.68
C LEU A 219 -20.03 5.38 -0.07
N SER A 220 -20.45 5.66 1.17
CA SER A 220 -21.51 4.90 1.83
C SER A 220 -22.83 4.90 1.05
N LEU A 221 -23.20 6.05 0.47
CA LEU A 221 -24.36 6.17 -0.42
C LEU A 221 -24.16 5.42 -1.74
N LEU A 222 -22.97 5.53 -2.34
CA LEU A 222 -22.64 4.87 -3.61
C LEU A 222 -22.58 3.35 -3.50
N LEU A 223 -22.27 2.80 -2.32
CA LEU A 223 -22.29 1.36 -2.07
C LEU A 223 -23.69 0.75 -2.20
N LEU A 224 -24.75 1.55 -2.01
CA LEU A 224 -26.16 1.15 -2.17
C LEU A 224 -26.56 0.96 -3.65
N LEU A 225 -25.75 1.46 -4.58
CA LEU A 225 -26.02 1.36 -6.01
C LEU A 225 -25.67 -0.03 -6.56
N PRO A 226 -26.30 -0.45 -7.67
CA PRO A 226 -25.98 -1.72 -8.32
C PRO A 226 -24.56 -1.74 -8.89
N ALA A 227 -23.99 -2.94 -9.00
CA ALA A 227 -22.60 -3.17 -9.42
C ALA A 227 -22.15 -2.39 -10.68
N PRO A 228 -22.88 -2.37 -11.80
CA PRO A 228 -22.42 -1.66 -13.00
C PRO A 228 -22.29 -0.15 -12.79
N ILE A 229 -23.22 0.45 -12.03
CA ILE A 229 -23.18 1.88 -11.72
C ILE A 229 -21.99 2.21 -10.83
N ARG A 230 -21.70 1.36 -9.82
CA ARG A 230 -20.52 1.55 -8.95
C ARG A 230 -19.22 1.54 -9.75
N ILE A 231 -19.08 0.63 -10.73
CA ILE A 231 -17.87 0.53 -11.55
C ILE A 231 -17.74 1.74 -12.47
N ALA A 232 -18.83 2.17 -13.10
CA ALA A 232 -18.85 3.38 -13.92
C ALA A 232 -18.46 4.61 -13.09
N LEU A 233 -19.04 4.78 -11.90
CA LEU A 233 -18.72 5.88 -10.99
C LEU A 233 -17.28 5.81 -10.46
N ALA A 234 -16.74 4.62 -10.21
CA ALA A 234 -15.34 4.45 -9.84
C ALA A 234 -14.41 4.92 -10.96
N GLY A 235 -14.70 4.55 -12.22
CA GLY A 235 -13.93 5.00 -13.39
C GLY A 235 -14.00 6.52 -13.59
N VAL A 236 -15.20 7.10 -13.53
CA VAL A 236 -15.39 8.56 -13.65
C VAL A 236 -14.69 9.30 -12.52
N ALA A 237 -14.84 8.85 -11.27
CA ALA A 237 -14.18 9.45 -10.12
C ALA A 237 -12.65 9.33 -10.21
N LEU A 238 -12.12 8.24 -10.80
CA LEU A 238 -10.68 8.03 -10.99
C LEU A 238 -10.12 9.02 -12.02
N MET A 239 -10.84 9.23 -13.13
CA MET A 239 -10.48 10.23 -14.14
C MET A 239 -10.56 11.65 -13.58
N ALA A 240 -11.66 11.99 -12.88
CA ALA A 240 -11.86 13.30 -12.27
C ALA A 240 -10.83 13.59 -11.17
N GLY A 241 -10.54 12.61 -10.31
CA GLY A 241 -9.53 12.70 -9.26
C GLY A 241 -8.14 12.92 -9.85
N SER A 242 -7.75 12.13 -10.86
CA SER A 242 -6.45 12.28 -11.53
C SER A 242 -6.32 13.65 -12.20
N ALA A 243 -7.37 14.15 -12.86
CA ALA A 243 -7.37 15.49 -13.44
C ALA A 243 -7.24 16.58 -12.35
N LEU A 244 -8.02 16.49 -11.29
CA LEU A 244 -8.02 17.47 -10.20
C LEU A 244 -6.67 17.54 -9.48
N VAL A 245 -6.01 16.41 -9.26
CA VAL A 245 -4.67 16.34 -8.67
C VAL A 245 -3.65 17.12 -9.49
N ASN A 246 -3.69 16.98 -10.82
CA ASN A 246 -2.75 17.68 -11.71
C ASN A 246 -3.06 19.18 -11.84
N LEU A 247 -4.29 19.60 -11.56
CA LEU A 247 -4.68 21.02 -11.53
C LEU A 247 -4.33 21.71 -10.20
N THR A 248 -4.26 20.94 -9.11
CA THR A 248 -4.03 21.45 -7.76
C THR A 248 -2.58 21.92 -7.62
N PRO A 249 -2.28 23.04 -6.91
CA PRO A 249 -0.91 23.43 -6.62
C PRO A 249 -0.21 22.47 -5.65
N ALA A 250 1.11 22.53 -5.56
CA ALA A 250 1.88 21.73 -4.61
C ALA A 250 1.55 22.13 -3.16
N ASN A 251 1.57 21.16 -2.24
CA ASN A 251 1.33 21.42 -0.82
C ASN A 251 2.64 21.88 -0.16
N PRO A 252 2.69 23.07 0.49
CA PRO A 252 3.88 23.51 1.23
C PRO A 252 4.37 22.51 2.29
N TYR A 253 3.46 21.79 2.95
CA TYR A 253 3.80 20.77 3.93
C TYR A 253 4.48 19.55 3.30
N SER A 254 4.07 19.17 2.08
CA SER A 254 4.72 18.09 1.34
C SER A 254 6.15 18.46 0.94
N GLU A 255 6.40 19.73 0.58
CA GLU A 255 7.74 20.21 0.24
C GLU A 255 8.68 20.23 1.45
N ALA A 256 8.17 20.62 2.62
CA ALA A 256 8.94 20.56 3.86
C ALA A 256 9.29 19.12 4.26
N ALA A 257 8.35 18.18 4.15
CA ALA A 257 8.61 16.76 4.38
C ALA A 257 9.63 16.19 3.38
N LEU A 258 9.55 16.60 2.10
CA LEU A 258 10.50 16.29 1.04
C LEU A 258 11.92 16.77 1.35
N ALA A 259 12.07 17.99 1.85
CA ALA A 259 13.37 18.57 2.17
C ALA A 259 14.06 17.80 3.30
N THR A 260 13.32 17.45 4.35
CA THR A 260 13.82 16.63 5.46
C THR A 260 14.17 15.21 4.99
N TRP A 261 13.34 14.61 4.13
CA TRP A 261 13.58 13.25 3.65
C TRP A 261 14.71 13.15 2.63
N ARG A 262 14.91 14.15 1.76
CA ARG A 262 16.06 14.18 0.83
C ARG A 262 17.41 14.16 1.54
N GLN A 263 17.45 14.59 2.81
CA GLN A 263 18.63 14.46 3.68
C GLN A 263 18.81 13.03 4.22
N GLY A 264 17.77 12.19 4.16
CA GLY A 264 17.80 10.76 4.48
C GLY A 264 18.14 9.87 3.28
N HIS A 265 18.85 8.76 3.53
CA HIS A 265 19.39 7.81 2.54
C HIS A 265 18.36 7.06 1.65
N PHE A 266 17.07 7.41 1.66
CA PHE A 266 15.98 6.62 1.06
C PHE A 266 15.42 7.19 -0.26
N LEU A 267 16.25 7.88 -1.05
CA LEU A 267 15.86 8.49 -2.33
C LEU A 267 15.24 7.47 -3.32
N ASN A 268 15.82 6.27 -3.41
CA ASN A 268 15.36 5.23 -4.36
C ASN A 268 13.98 4.68 -4.01
N PHE A 269 13.68 4.50 -2.71
CA PHE A 269 12.40 3.98 -2.26
C PHE A 269 11.28 4.97 -2.53
N ASN A 270 11.52 6.24 -2.21
CA ASN A 270 10.58 7.32 -2.44
C ASN A 270 10.26 7.46 -3.94
N GLY A 271 11.30 7.52 -4.78
CA GLY A 271 11.14 7.58 -6.23
C GLY A 271 10.22 6.47 -6.75
N LEU A 272 10.47 5.21 -6.37
CA LEU A 272 9.63 4.08 -6.79
C LEU A 272 8.18 4.22 -6.33
N THR A 273 7.94 4.56 -5.06
CA THR A 273 6.56 4.75 -4.55
C THR A 273 5.83 5.90 -5.27
N ARG A 274 6.55 6.97 -5.64
CA ARG A 274 6.01 8.08 -6.43
C ARG A 274 5.65 7.65 -7.84
N TRP A 275 6.53 6.93 -8.54
CA TRP A 275 6.24 6.38 -9.86
C TRP A 275 5.02 5.44 -9.81
N VAL A 276 4.96 4.56 -8.82
CA VAL A 276 3.78 3.70 -8.63
C VAL A 276 2.52 4.55 -8.42
N ALA A 277 2.55 5.57 -7.56
CA ALA A 277 1.41 6.46 -7.32
C ALA A 277 0.96 7.23 -8.56
N SER A 278 1.90 7.74 -9.37
CA SER A 278 1.63 8.46 -10.60
C SER A 278 0.95 7.58 -11.65
N PHE A 279 1.41 6.34 -11.82
CA PHE A 279 0.89 5.46 -12.87
C PHE A 279 -0.30 4.59 -12.42
N TRP A 280 -0.56 4.50 -11.12
CA TRP A 280 -1.60 3.62 -10.57
C TRP A 280 -2.98 3.80 -11.23
N PRO A 281 -3.52 5.03 -11.41
CA PRO A 281 -4.84 5.22 -12.05
C PRO A 281 -4.91 4.67 -13.48
N PHE A 282 -3.81 4.78 -14.22
CA PHE A 282 -3.75 4.36 -15.62
C PHE A 282 -3.73 2.83 -15.77
N VAL A 283 -3.32 2.11 -14.73
CA VAL A 283 -3.40 0.64 -14.68
C VAL A 283 -4.72 0.18 -14.04
N ALA A 284 -5.22 0.91 -13.04
CA ALA A 284 -6.47 0.59 -12.36
C ALA A 284 -7.71 0.77 -13.25
N LEU A 285 -7.70 1.75 -14.16
CA LEU A 285 -8.84 2.03 -15.04
C LEU A 285 -9.14 0.87 -16.02
N PRO A 286 -8.16 0.33 -16.79
CA PRO A 286 -8.37 -0.87 -17.59
C PRO A 286 -8.89 -2.06 -16.77
N TYR A 287 -8.39 -2.26 -15.56
CA TYR A 287 -8.86 -3.32 -14.67
C TYR A 287 -10.34 -3.16 -14.31
N LEU A 288 -10.78 -1.95 -13.92
CA LEU A 288 -12.19 -1.66 -13.65
C LEU A 288 -13.08 -1.93 -14.86
N THR A 289 -12.62 -1.59 -16.07
CA THR A 289 -13.38 -1.88 -17.30
C THR A 289 -13.47 -3.37 -17.59
N LEU A 290 -12.43 -4.14 -17.27
CA LEU A 290 -12.42 -5.59 -17.42
C LEU A 290 -13.43 -6.22 -16.46
N VAL A 291 -13.40 -5.85 -15.18
CA VAL A 291 -14.36 -6.35 -14.17
C VAL A 291 -15.80 -5.97 -14.52
N GLY A 292 -16.04 -4.76 -15.02
CA GLY A 292 -17.38 -4.30 -15.40
C GLY A 292 -18.01 -5.01 -16.59
N ARG A 293 -17.25 -5.76 -17.39
CA ARG A 293 -17.78 -6.57 -18.51
C ARG A 293 -18.33 -7.93 -18.05
N HIS A 294 -18.00 -8.36 -16.85
CA HIS A 294 -18.33 -9.68 -16.31
C HIS A 294 -19.39 -9.64 -15.19
N LEU A 295 -19.93 -8.46 -14.89
CA LEU A 295 -20.96 -8.20 -13.87
C LEU A 295 -22.23 -7.65 -14.53
#